data_AF-A0A4V1S5Q0-F1
#
_entry.id   AF-A0A4V1S5Q0-F1
#
_cell.length_a   1.000
_cell.length_b   1.000
_cell.length_c   1.000
_cell.angle_alpha   90.00
_cell.angle_beta   90.00
_cell.angle_gamma   90.00
#
_symmetry.space_group_name_H-M   'P 1'
#
loop_
_entity.id
_entity.type
_entity.pdbx_description
1 polymer ?
#
loop_
_entity_poly.entity_id
_entity_poly.type
_entity_poly.pdbx_seq_one_letter_code
_entity_poly.pdbx_strand_id
1 'polypeptide(L)'
;MSPLRRLALLLIGTWLPTASAADDRIWIFTGLPGDEEHHKDFEKTLGSLKSAFTTRLGIPAEKCTIYYGPTSAGYAGETTRENVMAAFKEIASMTKSSPQTAHWIIFIGHAHGIRGGAQLNLPGPDVNSIDISTTLADCNPAAQLNFLFTHTASAPFLRPLAAPGRVIITATAPGGMENETEFPAALADTLNDRASDANKDGKLDLNEIFLATRERVLGRYNKEKLIVREAALLDGDGDGRGTQRPAEIDATGAARRFLTLTTEGKGIE
;
A
#
# COMPACT_ATOMS: atom_id res chain seq x y z
N MET A 1 -32.17 54.65 21.91
CA MET A 1 -32.94 53.41 21.69
C MET A 1 -32.43 52.77 20.41
N SER A 2 -31.54 51.77 20.50
CA SER A 2 -31.04 51.03 19.33
C SER A 2 -31.84 49.73 19.17
N PRO A 3 -32.16 49.29 17.94
CA PRO A 3 -32.73 47.97 17.74
C PRO A 3 -31.61 46.97 17.45
N LEU A 4 -31.43 45.99 18.34
CA LEU A 4 -30.63 44.80 18.07
C LEU A 4 -31.36 43.91 17.04
N ARG A 5 -30.78 43.76 15.84
CA ARG A 5 -31.12 42.68 14.90
C ARG A 5 -30.40 41.42 15.35
N ARG A 6 -31.15 40.40 15.80
CA ARG A 6 -30.63 39.05 16.05
C ARG A 6 -30.48 38.32 14.71
N LEU A 7 -29.25 37.97 14.36
CA LEU A 7 -28.95 37.09 13.23
C LEU A 7 -29.03 35.64 13.72
N ALA A 8 -30.01 34.88 13.23
CA ALA A 8 -30.10 33.44 13.49
C ALA A 8 -29.17 32.72 12.51
N LEU A 9 -28.08 32.14 13.02
CA LEU A 9 -27.15 31.34 12.25
C LEU A 9 -27.72 29.92 12.12
N LEU A 10 -28.15 29.54 10.92
CA LEU A 10 -28.60 28.18 10.61
C LEU A 10 -27.36 27.29 10.43
N LEU A 11 -27.05 26.44 11.40
CA LEU A 11 -26.02 25.41 11.28
C LEU A 11 -26.55 24.27 10.40
N ILE A 12 -26.22 24.33 9.11
CA ILE A 12 -26.38 23.18 8.20
C ILE A 12 -25.25 22.21 8.53
N GLY A 13 -25.55 21.16 9.28
CA GLY A 13 -24.61 20.07 9.52
C GLY A 13 -24.34 19.35 8.20
N THR A 14 -23.15 19.50 7.65
CA THR A 14 -22.69 18.68 6.52
C THR A 14 -22.42 17.27 7.04
N TRP A 15 -23.36 16.36 6.78
CA TRP A 15 -23.17 14.93 6.98
C TRP A 15 -22.14 14.46 5.94
N LEU A 16 -20.87 14.39 6.32
CA LEU A 16 -19.86 13.71 5.53
C LEU A 16 -20.15 12.21 5.62
N PRO A 17 -20.36 11.50 4.49
CA PRO A 17 -20.50 10.06 4.54
C PRO A 17 -19.22 9.48 5.13
N THR A 18 -19.36 8.72 6.22
CA THR A 18 -18.30 7.85 6.72
C THR A 18 -17.99 6.84 5.61
N ALA A 19 -16.87 7.04 4.91
CA ALA A 19 -16.32 6.02 4.03
C ALA A 19 -16.12 4.75 4.87
N SER A 20 -16.88 3.71 4.54
CA SER A 20 -16.73 2.40 5.16
C SER A 20 -15.56 1.70 4.50
N ALA A 21 -14.58 1.26 5.29
CA ALA A 21 -13.48 0.41 4.82
C ALA A 21 -13.96 -0.88 4.13
N ALA A 22 -15.25 -1.25 4.29
CA ALA A 22 -15.86 -2.41 3.64
C ALA A 22 -15.84 -2.36 2.09
N ASP A 23 -15.67 -1.18 1.50
CA ASP A 23 -15.59 -1.02 0.05
C ASP A 23 -14.17 -0.94 -0.52
N ASP A 24 -13.16 -0.77 0.33
CA ASP A 24 -11.75 -0.70 -0.07
C ASP A 24 -11.31 -1.99 -0.75
N ARG A 25 -10.42 -1.86 -1.72
CA ARG A 25 -9.89 -2.99 -2.50
C ARG A 25 -8.42 -3.18 -2.27
N ILE A 26 -8.03 -4.44 -2.08
CA ILE A 26 -6.64 -4.85 -1.93
C ILE A 26 -6.20 -5.57 -3.20
N TRP A 27 -5.06 -5.15 -3.75
CA TRP A 27 -4.42 -5.72 -4.92
C TRP A 27 -3.02 -6.14 -4.52
N ILE A 28 -2.71 -7.43 -4.62
CA ILE A 28 -1.36 -7.94 -4.35
C ILE A 28 -0.83 -8.60 -5.62
N PHE A 29 0.29 -8.12 -6.11
CA PHE A 29 0.98 -8.68 -7.26
C PHE A 29 2.28 -9.32 -6.79
N THR A 30 2.38 -10.64 -6.92
CA THR A 30 3.55 -11.40 -6.50
C THR A 30 4.29 -11.90 -7.73
N GLY A 31 5.51 -11.41 -7.93
CA GLY A 31 6.37 -11.76 -9.06
C GLY A 31 6.95 -13.18 -8.99
N LEU A 32 8.05 -13.40 -9.71
CA LEU A 32 8.75 -14.68 -9.71
C LEU A 32 9.45 -14.93 -8.37
N PRO A 33 9.24 -16.07 -7.68
CA PRO A 33 9.98 -16.43 -6.47
C PRO A 33 11.40 -16.92 -6.75
N GLY A 34 11.74 -17.31 -7.99
CA GLY A 34 13.08 -17.80 -8.36
C GLY A 34 13.32 -19.26 -8.00
N ASP A 35 13.11 -19.66 -6.74
CA ASP A 35 13.24 -21.05 -6.28
C ASP A 35 12.12 -21.49 -5.32
N GLU A 36 12.18 -22.75 -4.89
CA GLU A 36 11.18 -23.39 -4.04
C GLU A 36 11.19 -22.90 -2.58
N GLU A 37 12.33 -22.40 -2.07
CA GLU A 37 12.43 -21.85 -0.73
C GLU A 37 11.72 -20.49 -0.68
N HIS A 38 12.07 -19.61 -1.63
CA HIS A 38 11.41 -18.31 -1.78
C HIS A 38 9.93 -18.45 -2.13
N HIS A 39 9.54 -19.48 -2.88
CA HIS A 39 8.11 -19.77 -3.11
C HIS A 39 7.36 -19.97 -1.79
N LYS A 40 7.91 -20.75 -0.86
CA LYS A 40 7.29 -20.99 0.45
C LYS A 40 7.24 -19.73 1.30
N ASP A 41 8.29 -18.91 1.25
CA ASP A 41 8.33 -17.64 1.98
C ASP A 41 7.35 -16.61 1.43
N PHE A 42 7.17 -16.56 0.10
CA PHE A 42 6.16 -15.73 -0.54
C PHE A 42 4.75 -16.19 -0.17
N GLU A 43 4.45 -17.50 -0.26
CA GLU A 43 3.15 -18.05 0.14
C GLU A 43 2.84 -17.79 1.62
N LYS A 44 3.83 -17.96 2.50
CA LYS A 44 3.69 -17.66 3.93
C LYS A 44 3.38 -16.17 4.14
N THR A 45 4.11 -15.29 3.47
CA THR A 45 3.90 -13.84 3.55
C THR A 45 2.52 -13.45 3.02
N LEU A 46 2.10 -14.02 1.89
CA LEU A 46 0.78 -13.80 1.30
C LEU A 46 -0.36 -14.29 2.18
N GLY A 47 -0.22 -15.49 2.76
CA GLY A 47 -1.19 -16.01 3.72
C GLY A 47 -1.34 -15.09 4.93
N SER A 48 -0.22 -14.59 5.45
CA SER A 48 -0.19 -13.65 6.58
C SER A 48 -0.84 -12.29 6.23
N LEU A 49 -0.54 -11.73 5.04
CA LEU A 49 -1.17 -10.50 4.56
C LEU A 49 -2.68 -10.67 4.35
N LYS A 50 -3.09 -11.74 3.65
CA LYS A 50 -4.50 -12.05 3.40
C LYS A 50 -5.27 -12.23 4.71
N SER A 51 -4.67 -12.93 5.68
CA SER A 51 -5.24 -13.07 7.02
C SER A 51 -5.41 -11.70 7.69
N ALA A 52 -4.39 -10.84 7.67
CA ALA A 52 -4.46 -9.51 8.28
C ALA A 52 -5.61 -8.67 7.68
N PHE A 53 -5.68 -8.61 6.34
CA PHE A 53 -6.72 -7.84 5.65
C PHE A 53 -8.12 -8.36 5.97
N THR A 54 -8.32 -9.66 5.93
CA THR A 54 -9.66 -10.26 6.06
C THR A 54 -10.15 -10.38 7.49
N THR A 55 -9.25 -10.62 8.45
CA THR A 55 -9.62 -10.87 9.86
C THR A 55 -9.53 -9.60 10.70
N ARG A 56 -8.37 -8.95 10.71
CA ARG A 56 -8.10 -7.80 11.57
C ARG A 56 -8.55 -6.48 10.96
N LEU A 57 -8.46 -6.33 9.63
CA LEU A 57 -8.80 -5.08 8.94
C LEU A 57 -10.18 -5.11 8.27
N GLY A 58 -10.89 -6.24 8.40
CA GLY A 58 -12.31 -6.36 8.04
C GLY A 58 -12.60 -6.23 6.54
N ILE A 59 -11.58 -6.38 5.68
CA ILE A 59 -11.78 -6.37 4.23
C ILE A 59 -12.44 -7.68 3.79
N PRO A 60 -13.59 -7.64 3.10
CA PRO A 60 -14.20 -8.85 2.56
C PRO A 60 -13.24 -9.58 1.61
N ALA A 61 -13.19 -10.91 1.68
CA ALA A 61 -12.22 -11.70 0.92
C ALA A 61 -12.36 -11.49 -0.61
N GLU A 62 -13.57 -11.23 -1.10
CA GLU A 62 -13.88 -10.90 -2.49
C GLU A 62 -13.35 -9.53 -2.95
N LYS A 63 -12.93 -8.67 -2.01
CA LYS A 63 -12.28 -7.38 -2.29
C LYS A 63 -10.74 -7.49 -2.26
N CYS A 64 -10.19 -8.67 -1.97
CA CYS A 64 -8.76 -8.96 -2.04
C CYS A 64 -8.44 -9.74 -3.32
N THR A 65 -7.87 -9.07 -4.31
CA THR A 65 -7.40 -9.69 -5.56
C THR A 65 -5.89 -9.92 -5.48
N ILE A 66 -5.47 -11.17 -5.61
CA ILE A 66 -4.06 -11.56 -5.53
C ILE A 66 -3.66 -12.23 -6.84
N TYR A 67 -2.52 -11.83 -7.40
CA TYR A 67 -1.86 -12.51 -8.52
C TYR A 67 -0.55 -13.11 -8.02
N TYR A 68 -0.23 -14.30 -8.54
CA TYR A 68 1.01 -15.01 -8.21
C TYR A 68 1.71 -15.46 -9.50
N GLY A 69 3.05 -15.41 -9.57
CA GLY A 69 3.84 -15.88 -10.71
C GLY A 69 4.84 -16.95 -10.29
N PRO A 70 5.24 -17.90 -11.15
CA PRO A 70 4.93 -18.02 -12.57
C PRO A 70 3.61 -18.73 -12.89
N THR A 71 2.93 -19.30 -11.90
CA THR A 71 1.62 -19.92 -12.05
C THR A 71 0.65 -19.24 -11.10
N SER A 72 -0.66 -19.38 -11.34
CA SER A 72 -1.66 -18.71 -10.50
C SER A 72 -1.64 -19.16 -9.03
N ALA A 73 -1.08 -20.33 -8.71
CA ALA A 73 -1.02 -20.90 -7.36
C ALA A 73 -2.38 -20.90 -6.60
N GLY A 74 -3.50 -20.98 -7.33
CA GLY A 74 -4.85 -20.92 -6.74
C GLY A 74 -5.37 -19.52 -6.41
N TYR A 75 -4.64 -18.46 -6.79
CA TYR A 75 -5.07 -17.07 -6.72
C TYR A 75 -5.79 -16.62 -8.00
N ALA A 76 -6.05 -15.31 -8.13
CA ALA A 76 -6.88 -14.75 -9.21
C ALA A 76 -6.27 -14.95 -10.61
N GLY A 77 -4.96 -15.12 -10.71
CA GLY A 77 -4.27 -15.41 -11.95
C GLY A 77 -2.76 -15.32 -11.84
N GLU A 78 -2.09 -15.55 -12.97
CA GLU A 78 -0.65 -15.37 -13.10
C GLU A 78 -0.28 -13.88 -13.06
N THR A 79 0.83 -13.50 -12.42
CA THR A 79 1.30 -12.10 -12.40
C THR A 79 2.01 -11.70 -13.70
N THR A 80 1.41 -11.96 -14.86
CA THR A 80 1.98 -11.55 -16.17
C THR A 80 1.75 -10.06 -16.43
N ARG A 81 2.48 -9.49 -17.41
CA ARG A 81 2.25 -8.12 -17.88
C ARG A 81 0.80 -7.87 -18.26
N GLU A 82 0.17 -8.79 -18.98
CA GLU A 82 -1.21 -8.65 -19.43
C GLU A 82 -2.17 -8.52 -18.26
N ASN A 83 -2.02 -9.37 -17.25
CA ASN A 83 -2.88 -9.38 -16.06
C ASN A 83 -2.64 -8.15 -15.18
N VAL A 84 -1.37 -7.77 -14.94
CA VAL A 84 -1.03 -6.56 -14.17
C VAL A 84 -1.58 -5.31 -14.86
N MET A 85 -1.39 -5.18 -16.17
CA MET A 85 -1.90 -4.02 -16.92
C MET A 85 -3.42 -4.02 -17.03
N ALA A 86 -4.08 -5.18 -17.09
CA ALA A 86 -5.53 -5.29 -17.02
C ALA A 86 -6.07 -4.84 -15.66
N ALA A 87 -5.44 -5.28 -14.57
CA ALA A 87 -5.81 -4.85 -13.21
C ALA A 87 -5.64 -3.35 -13.02
N PHE A 88 -4.55 -2.74 -13.53
CA PHE A 88 -4.39 -1.28 -13.48
C PHE A 88 -5.43 -0.51 -14.30
N LYS A 89 -5.87 -1.05 -15.45
CA LYS A 89 -6.99 -0.48 -16.21
C LYS A 89 -8.31 -0.59 -15.44
N GLU A 90 -8.54 -1.71 -14.74
CA GLU A 90 -9.71 -1.87 -13.86
C GLU A 90 -9.67 -0.83 -12.74
N ILE A 91 -8.54 -0.71 -12.03
CA ILE A 91 -8.35 0.31 -11.00
C ILE A 91 -8.66 1.70 -11.56
N ALA A 92 -8.07 2.08 -12.70
CA ALA A 92 -8.32 3.37 -13.32
C ALA A 92 -9.81 3.60 -13.64
N SER A 93 -10.52 2.58 -14.15
CA SER A 93 -11.96 2.65 -14.39
C SER A 93 -12.77 2.81 -13.10
N MET A 94 -12.39 2.10 -12.03
CA MET A 94 -13.03 2.19 -10.73
C MET A 94 -12.84 3.55 -10.07
N THR A 95 -11.67 4.18 -10.19
CA THR A 95 -11.47 5.54 -9.65
C THR A 95 -12.43 6.56 -10.24
N LYS A 96 -12.89 6.36 -11.48
CA LYS A 96 -13.85 7.25 -12.14
C LYS A 96 -15.28 7.01 -11.69
N SER A 97 -15.67 5.75 -11.50
CA SER A 97 -17.03 5.36 -11.15
C SER A 97 -17.30 5.35 -9.64
N SER A 98 -16.27 5.14 -8.82
CA SER A 98 -16.31 5.04 -7.36
C SER A 98 -15.08 5.70 -6.73
N PRO A 99 -14.88 7.03 -6.87
CA PRO A 99 -13.70 7.74 -6.37
C PRO A 99 -13.50 7.65 -4.84
N GLN A 100 -14.53 7.28 -4.09
CA GLN A 100 -14.49 7.07 -2.65
C GLN A 100 -13.87 5.73 -2.23
N THR A 101 -13.79 4.75 -3.13
CA THR A 101 -13.16 3.45 -2.86
C THR A 101 -11.64 3.61 -2.88
N ALA A 102 -10.98 3.32 -1.75
CA ALA A 102 -9.53 3.30 -1.75
C ALA A 102 -9.01 1.99 -2.36
N HIS A 103 -7.91 2.09 -3.10
CA HIS A 103 -7.20 0.96 -3.66
C HIS A 103 -5.84 0.87 -2.97
N TRP A 104 -5.56 -0.28 -2.36
CA TRP A 104 -4.28 -0.61 -1.74
C TRP A 104 -3.56 -1.59 -2.65
N ILE A 105 -2.42 -1.19 -3.18
CA ILE A 105 -1.68 -1.92 -4.19
C ILE A 105 -0.31 -2.29 -3.65
N ILE A 106 -0.07 -3.60 -3.50
CA ILE A 106 1.14 -4.16 -2.90
C ILE A 106 1.88 -4.98 -3.94
N PHE A 107 3.18 -4.75 -4.08
CA PHE A 107 4.05 -5.51 -4.97
C PHE A 107 5.10 -6.29 -4.20
N ILE A 108 5.06 -7.62 -4.31
CA ILE A 108 6.01 -8.56 -3.73
C ILE A 108 6.80 -9.23 -4.86
N GLY A 109 8.11 -9.42 -4.68
CA GLY A 109 8.98 -10.02 -5.68
C GLY A 109 10.17 -9.12 -6.00
N HIS A 110 10.56 -9.06 -7.27
CA HIS A 110 11.78 -8.37 -7.71
C HIS A 110 11.49 -7.28 -8.73
N ALA A 111 12.40 -6.32 -8.82
CA ALA A 111 12.43 -5.31 -9.86
C ALA A 111 13.87 -4.90 -10.14
N HIS A 112 14.08 -4.20 -11.25
CA HIS A 112 15.37 -3.61 -11.58
C HIS A 112 15.22 -2.20 -12.11
N GLY A 113 16.26 -1.38 -11.92
CA GLY A 113 16.27 0.00 -12.38
C GLY A 113 16.40 0.10 -13.90
N ILE A 114 15.67 1.06 -14.49
CA ILE A 114 15.86 1.48 -15.88
C ILE A 114 16.06 3.00 -15.93
N ARG A 115 16.46 3.53 -17.09
CA ARG A 115 16.57 4.98 -17.24
C ARG A 115 15.20 5.63 -17.03
N GLY A 116 15.08 6.43 -15.97
CA GLY A 116 13.85 7.18 -15.67
C GLY A 116 12.78 6.41 -14.90
N GLY A 117 13.07 5.19 -14.42
CA GLY A 117 12.09 4.38 -13.70
C GLY A 117 12.65 3.03 -13.26
N ALA A 118 11.76 2.05 -13.09
CA ALA A 118 12.12 0.66 -12.83
C ALA A 118 11.11 -0.31 -13.48
N GLN A 119 11.49 -1.58 -13.57
CA GLN A 119 10.72 -2.67 -14.14
C GLN A 119 10.49 -3.77 -13.11
N LEU A 120 9.22 -4.13 -12.89
CA LEU A 120 8.83 -5.31 -12.13
C LEU A 120 9.20 -6.56 -12.91
N ASN A 121 9.88 -7.51 -12.26
CA ASN A 121 10.23 -8.78 -12.86
C ASN A 121 9.06 -9.76 -12.79
N LEU A 122 8.48 -10.04 -13.96
CA LEU A 122 7.27 -10.84 -14.09
C LEU A 122 7.56 -12.12 -14.89
N PRO A 123 6.68 -13.14 -14.81
CA PRO A 123 6.68 -14.22 -15.78
C PRO A 123 6.37 -13.65 -17.18
N GLY A 124 7.34 -13.74 -18.09
CA GLY A 124 7.23 -13.16 -19.43
C GLY A 124 7.72 -11.71 -19.48
N PRO A 125 7.09 -10.83 -20.28
CA PRO A 125 7.49 -9.43 -20.37
C PRO A 125 7.31 -8.68 -19.04
N ASP A 126 8.26 -7.83 -18.69
CA ASP A 126 8.21 -7.00 -17.49
C ASP A 126 7.28 -5.79 -17.65
N VAL A 127 6.78 -5.25 -16.53
CA VAL A 127 6.00 -3.99 -16.47
C VAL A 127 6.87 -2.89 -15.89
N ASN A 128 6.97 -1.75 -16.59
CA ASN A 128 7.74 -0.61 -16.09
C ASN A 128 6.85 0.43 -15.40
N SER A 129 7.46 1.27 -14.56
CA SER A 129 6.77 2.34 -13.83
C SER A 129 6.06 3.36 -14.72
N ILE A 130 6.52 3.55 -15.97
CA ILE A 130 5.93 4.48 -16.95
C ILE A 130 4.64 3.90 -17.54
N ASP A 131 4.59 2.59 -17.79
CA ASP A 131 3.39 1.89 -18.27
C ASP A 131 2.26 2.04 -17.25
N ILE A 132 2.59 1.82 -15.96
CA ILE A 132 1.64 1.96 -14.85
C ILE A 132 1.19 3.42 -14.74
N SER A 133 2.12 4.38 -14.71
CA SER A 133 1.75 5.79 -14.56
C SER A 133 0.90 6.31 -15.71
N THR A 134 1.21 5.90 -16.95
CA THR A 134 0.42 6.23 -18.15
C THR A 134 -0.99 5.67 -18.05
N THR A 135 -1.13 4.42 -17.59
CA THR A 135 -2.45 3.78 -17.41
C THR A 135 -3.29 4.51 -16.36
N LEU A 136 -2.64 5.04 -15.33
CA LEU A 136 -3.30 5.75 -14.24
C LEU A 136 -3.42 7.27 -14.49
N ALA A 137 -2.96 7.79 -15.62
CA ALA A 137 -2.88 9.24 -15.87
C ALA A 137 -4.24 9.96 -15.81
N ASP A 138 -5.32 9.24 -16.16
CA ASP A 138 -6.69 9.75 -16.19
C ASP A 138 -7.54 9.25 -15.00
N CYS A 139 -6.90 8.85 -13.90
CA CYS A 139 -7.62 8.54 -12.67
C CYS A 139 -8.27 9.81 -12.08
N ASN A 140 -9.38 9.64 -11.36
CA ASN A 140 -9.95 10.75 -10.60
C ASN A 140 -8.94 11.24 -9.55
N PRO A 141 -8.56 12.53 -9.51
CA PRO A 141 -7.57 13.06 -8.54
C PRO A 141 -8.02 12.95 -7.07
N ALA A 142 -9.32 12.78 -6.81
CA ALA A 142 -9.85 12.55 -5.48
C ALA A 142 -9.75 11.08 -5.03
N ALA A 143 -9.49 10.16 -5.96
CA ALA A 143 -9.41 8.74 -5.65
C ALA A 143 -8.15 8.42 -4.85
N GLN A 144 -8.31 7.53 -3.88
CA GLN A 144 -7.24 7.13 -2.99
C GLN A 144 -6.50 5.92 -3.56
N LEU A 145 -5.30 6.13 -4.12
CA LEU A 145 -4.41 5.04 -4.53
C LEU A 145 -3.24 4.97 -3.56
N ASN A 146 -3.07 3.83 -2.91
CA ASN A 146 -2.06 3.61 -1.88
C ASN A 146 -1.10 2.52 -2.39
N PHE A 147 0.12 2.89 -2.75
CA PHE A 147 1.11 1.98 -3.31
C PHE A 147 2.13 1.56 -2.27
N LEU A 148 2.39 0.26 -2.15
CA LEU A 148 3.43 -0.33 -1.32
C LEU A 148 4.33 -1.19 -2.22
N PHE A 149 5.42 -0.60 -2.69
CA PHE A 149 6.45 -1.31 -3.43
C PHE A 149 7.44 -1.93 -2.45
N THR A 150 7.20 -3.18 -2.09
CA THR A 150 7.93 -3.86 -1.01
C THR A 150 9.14 -4.65 -1.53
N HIS A 151 9.67 -4.31 -2.71
CA HIS A 151 10.71 -5.06 -3.40
C HIS A 151 12.00 -4.23 -3.58
N THR A 152 13.06 -4.90 -4.05
CA THR A 152 14.31 -4.26 -4.47
C THR A 152 14.08 -3.23 -5.59
N ALA A 153 14.94 -2.21 -5.72
CA ALA A 153 14.77 -1.16 -6.73
C ALA A 153 13.34 -0.53 -6.77
N SER A 154 12.70 -0.35 -5.60
CA SER A 154 11.36 0.24 -5.50
C SER A 154 11.36 1.77 -5.57
N ALA A 155 12.42 2.45 -5.12
CA ALA A 155 12.49 3.91 -5.14
C ALA A 155 12.22 4.57 -6.52
N PRO A 156 12.70 4.02 -7.66
CA PRO A 156 12.42 4.58 -8.99
C PRO A 156 10.95 4.53 -9.43
N PHE A 157 10.06 3.83 -8.72
CA PHE A 157 8.61 3.89 -8.96
C PHE A 157 7.99 5.18 -8.41
N LEU A 158 8.63 5.82 -7.44
CA LEU A 158 8.07 6.94 -6.68
C LEU A 158 7.72 8.13 -7.59
N ARG A 159 8.69 8.68 -8.32
CA ARG A 159 8.46 9.87 -9.17
C ARG A 159 7.49 9.63 -10.34
N PRO A 160 7.58 8.53 -11.11
CA PRO A 160 6.63 8.29 -12.20
C PRO A 160 5.18 8.16 -11.72
N LEU A 161 4.96 7.64 -10.51
CA LEU A 161 3.63 7.39 -9.97
C LEU A 161 3.10 8.51 -9.08
N ALA A 162 3.92 9.48 -8.68
CA ALA A 162 3.51 10.64 -7.91
C ALA A 162 2.40 11.44 -8.63
N ALA A 163 1.29 11.65 -7.93
CA ALA A 163 0.18 12.49 -8.35
C ALA A 163 -0.75 12.78 -7.16
N PRO A 164 -1.61 13.81 -7.22
CA PRO A 164 -2.64 14.04 -6.21
C PRO A 164 -3.49 12.78 -5.97
N GLY A 165 -3.83 12.53 -4.71
CA GLY A 165 -4.62 11.36 -4.32
C GLY A 165 -3.79 10.08 -4.14
N ARG A 166 -2.47 10.12 -4.35
CA ARG A 166 -1.59 8.95 -4.23
C ARG A 166 -0.69 9.05 -3.01
N VAL A 167 -0.55 7.93 -2.29
CA VAL A 167 0.47 7.73 -1.26
C VAL A 167 1.36 6.58 -1.72
N ILE A 168 2.68 6.75 -1.64
CA ILE A 168 3.63 5.78 -2.17
C ILE A 168 4.65 5.44 -1.08
N ILE A 169 4.77 4.15 -0.79
CA ILE A 169 5.81 3.58 0.08
C ILE A 169 6.74 2.73 -0.79
N THR A 170 8.05 2.90 -0.59
CA THR A 170 9.08 2.07 -1.20
C THR A 170 9.94 1.42 -0.12
N ALA A 171 10.34 0.16 -0.31
CA ALA A 171 11.25 -0.54 0.61
C ALA A 171 12.69 -0.02 0.54
N THR A 172 13.11 0.50 -0.62
CA THR A 172 14.47 1.00 -0.85
C THR A 172 14.49 2.49 -1.18
N ALA A 173 15.68 3.09 -1.08
CA ALA A 173 15.97 4.46 -1.51
C ALA A 173 16.77 4.46 -2.84
N PRO A 174 16.83 5.60 -3.57
CA PRO A 174 17.63 5.68 -4.79
C PRO A 174 19.10 5.33 -4.55
N GLY A 175 19.68 4.53 -5.44
CA GLY A 175 21.06 4.03 -5.28
C GLY A 175 21.22 2.97 -4.19
N GLY A 176 20.11 2.46 -3.64
CA GLY A 176 20.11 1.31 -2.74
C GLY A 176 20.68 0.05 -3.40
N MET A 177 21.14 -0.88 -2.57
CA MET A 177 21.71 -2.14 -3.04
C MET A 177 20.63 -3.04 -3.64
N GLU A 178 20.95 -3.74 -4.72
CA GLU A 178 20.07 -4.74 -5.34
C GLU A 178 20.06 -6.04 -4.53
N ASN A 179 19.31 -6.07 -3.42
CA ASN A 179 19.07 -7.28 -2.64
C ASN A 179 17.59 -7.45 -2.38
N GLU A 180 17.19 -8.69 -2.15
CA GLU A 180 15.88 -8.97 -1.60
C GLU A 180 15.66 -8.23 -0.28
N THR A 181 14.41 -7.83 -0.08
CA THR A 181 14.00 -6.92 0.98
C THR A 181 13.21 -7.69 2.03
N GLU A 182 13.46 -7.39 3.31
CA GLU A 182 12.68 -7.87 4.45
C GLU A 182 11.29 -7.23 4.54
N PHE A 183 11.09 -6.12 3.83
CA PHE A 183 9.88 -5.31 3.89
C PHE A 183 8.54 -6.06 3.73
N PRO A 184 8.34 -7.00 2.79
CA PRO A 184 7.04 -7.69 2.62
C PRO A 184 6.64 -8.48 3.87
N ALA A 185 7.58 -9.26 4.41
CA ALA A 185 7.35 -10.03 5.62
C ALA A 185 7.23 -9.12 6.85
N ALA A 186 7.98 -8.02 6.92
CA ALA A 186 7.85 -7.05 8.00
C ALA A 186 6.50 -6.33 7.96
N LEU A 187 5.99 -6.02 6.76
CA LEU A 187 4.66 -5.46 6.55
C LEU A 187 3.58 -6.44 7.02
N ALA A 188 3.71 -7.72 6.66
CA ALA A 188 2.76 -8.75 7.11
C ALA A 188 2.71 -8.84 8.64
N ASP A 189 3.86 -8.81 9.32
CA ASP A 189 3.93 -8.76 10.79
C ASP A 189 3.27 -7.48 11.33
N THR A 190 3.54 -6.32 10.71
CA THR A 190 2.93 -5.03 11.06
C THR A 190 1.41 -5.08 11.03
N LEU A 191 0.84 -5.58 9.93
CA LEU A 191 -0.61 -5.63 9.74
C LEU A 191 -1.29 -6.64 10.70
N ASN A 192 -0.57 -7.60 11.26
CA ASN A 192 -1.12 -8.53 12.25
C ASN A 192 -0.90 -8.10 13.71
N ASP A 193 0.06 -7.22 13.98
CA ASP A 193 0.39 -6.80 15.34
C ASP A 193 -0.50 -5.67 15.85
N ARG A 194 -1.17 -5.92 16.99
CA ARG A 194 -2.02 -4.94 17.68
C ARG A 194 -1.27 -3.68 18.09
N ALA A 195 0.02 -3.79 18.40
CA ALA A 195 0.85 -2.63 18.76
C ALA A 195 1.08 -1.66 17.60
N SER A 196 0.76 -2.07 16.35
CA SER A 196 0.85 -1.19 15.19
C SER A 196 -0.25 -0.12 15.13
N ASP A 197 -1.36 -0.28 15.87
CA ASP A 197 -2.28 0.84 16.18
C ASP A 197 -1.68 1.61 17.36
N ALA A 198 -0.73 2.48 17.03
CA ALA A 198 0.16 3.12 17.99
C ALA A 198 -0.59 4.19 18.79
N ASN A 199 -1.54 4.87 18.15
CA ASN A 199 -2.36 5.89 18.80
C ASN A 199 -3.63 5.34 19.49
N LYS A 200 -3.97 4.07 19.26
CA LYS A 200 -5.13 3.34 19.83
C LYS A 200 -6.48 3.92 19.42
N ASP A 201 -6.60 4.43 18.21
CA ASP A 201 -7.84 5.01 17.68
C ASP A 201 -8.73 3.97 16.94
N GLY A 202 -8.29 2.71 16.91
CA GLY A 202 -9.02 1.62 16.25
C GLY A 202 -8.88 1.62 14.73
N LYS A 203 -7.92 2.37 14.20
CA LYS A 203 -7.54 2.37 12.79
C LYS A 203 -6.08 1.99 12.66
N LEU A 204 -5.70 1.65 11.44
CA LEU A 204 -4.31 1.45 11.08
C LEU A 204 -4.04 2.26 9.82
N ASP A 205 -3.31 3.36 9.98
CA ASP A 205 -3.02 4.32 8.92
C ASP A 205 -1.66 4.06 8.22
N LEU A 206 -1.47 4.61 7.01
CA LEU A 206 -0.23 4.39 6.25
C LEU A 206 1.02 4.96 6.92
N ASN A 207 0.91 5.99 7.74
CA ASN A 207 2.06 6.53 8.47
C ASN A 207 2.47 5.56 9.61
N GLU A 208 1.51 5.03 10.36
CA GLU A 208 1.75 3.98 11.36
C GLU A 208 2.31 2.71 10.71
N ILE A 209 1.70 2.24 9.61
CA ILE A 209 2.19 1.08 8.85
C ILE A 209 3.63 1.31 8.39
N PHE A 210 3.93 2.48 7.84
CA PHE A 210 5.26 2.82 7.36
C PHE A 210 6.29 2.82 8.49
N LEU A 211 6.02 3.54 9.58
CA LEU A 211 6.95 3.67 10.71
C LEU A 211 7.19 2.31 11.38
N ALA A 212 6.13 1.57 11.66
CA ALA A 212 6.23 0.28 12.34
C ALA A 212 6.90 -0.79 11.45
N THR A 213 6.61 -0.80 10.15
CA THR A 213 7.30 -1.71 9.21
C THR A 213 8.78 -1.38 9.09
N ARG A 214 9.13 -0.09 9.00
CA ARG A 214 10.53 0.35 8.98
C ARG A 214 11.28 -0.08 10.25
N GLU A 215 10.67 0.09 11.42
CA GLU A 215 11.27 -0.38 12.68
C GLU A 215 11.47 -1.90 12.71
N ARG A 216 10.49 -2.69 12.23
CA ARG A 216 10.62 -4.15 12.12
C ARG A 216 11.77 -4.56 11.20
N VAL A 217 11.90 -3.93 10.03
CA VAL A 217 13.02 -4.17 9.11
C VAL A 217 14.35 -3.88 9.81
N LEU A 218 14.51 -2.71 10.43
CA LEU A 218 15.72 -2.36 11.17
C LEU A 218 16.03 -3.37 12.29
N GLY A 219 15.00 -3.83 13.00
CA GLY A 219 15.10 -4.85 14.03
C GLY A 219 15.62 -6.20 13.51
N ARG A 220 15.18 -6.63 12.32
CA ARG A 220 15.65 -7.87 11.68
C ARG A 220 17.13 -7.81 11.31
N TYR A 221 17.56 -6.75 10.61
CA TYR A 221 18.98 -6.54 10.31
C TYR A 221 19.84 -6.52 11.59
N ASN A 222 19.37 -5.83 12.64
CA ASN A 222 20.10 -5.77 13.90
C ASN A 222 20.20 -7.14 14.60
N LYS A 223 19.10 -7.91 14.63
CA LYS A 223 19.06 -9.25 15.21
C LYS A 223 20.05 -10.20 14.54
N GLU A 224 20.16 -10.12 13.21
CA GLU A 224 21.06 -10.95 12.41
C GLU A 224 22.48 -10.37 12.28
N LYS A 225 22.73 -9.20 12.89
CA LYS A 225 24.00 -8.47 12.82
C LYS A 225 24.41 -8.15 11.38
N LEU A 226 23.44 -7.88 10.53
CA LEU A 226 23.62 -7.51 9.13
C LEU A 226 23.69 -5.98 8.97
N ILE A 227 24.35 -5.55 7.90
CA ILE A 227 24.33 -4.13 7.49
C ILE A 227 22.94 -3.82 6.93
N VAL A 228 22.29 -2.78 7.44
CA VAL A 228 21.01 -2.30 6.93
C VAL A 228 21.17 -1.86 5.47
N ARG A 229 20.42 -2.50 4.57
CA ARG A 229 20.43 -2.21 3.13
C ARG A 229 19.11 -1.59 2.63
N GLU A 230 18.06 -1.70 3.42
CA GLU A 230 16.75 -1.11 3.16
C GLU A 230 16.64 0.26 3.81
N ALA A 231 16.18 1.21 3.01
CA ALA A 231 16.03 2.61 3.39
C ALA A 231 14.65 3.07 2.91
N ALA A 232 13.62 2.57 3.55
CA ALA A 232 12.25 2.75 3.10
C ALA A 232 11.83 4.22 3.09
N LEU A 233 11.10 4.63 2.05
CA LEU A 233 10.63 6.00 1.87
C LEU A 233 9.10 6.05 1.85
N LEU A 234 8.54 7.12 2.40
CA LEU A 234 7.13 7.48 2.29
C LEU A 234 7.01 8.81 1.55
N ASP A 235 6.22 8.83 0.49
CA ASP A 235 5.65 10.02 -0.15
C ASP A 235 4.17 10.08 0.22
N GLY A 236 3.85 10.96 1.18
CA GLY A 236 2.51 11.02 1.79
C GLY A 236 1.55 11.98 1.10
N ASP A 237 2.05 12.91 0.29
CA ASP A 237 1.24 13.92 -0.42
C ASP A 237 1.23 13.75 -1.95
N GLY A 238 2.02 12.80 -2.48
CA GLY A 238 2.09 12.45 -3.89
C GLY A 238 2.95 13.40 -4.70
N ASP A 239 3.93 14.07 -4.09
CA ASP A 239 4.79 15.07 -4.73
C ASP A 239 6.07 14.50 -5.39
N GLY A 240 6.33 13.21 -5.19
CA GLY A 240 7.49 12.54 -5.75
C GLY A 240 8.77 12.64 -4.89
N ARG A 241 8.68 13.07 -3.63
CA ARG A 241 9.81 13.29 -2.71
C ARG A 241 9.68 12.47 -1.44
N GLY A 242 9.88 11.15 -1.57
CA GLY A 242 9.84 10.25 -0.43
C GLY A 242 10.86 10.56 0.68
N THR A 243 10.46 10.34 1.93
CA THR A 243 11.28 10.55 3.14
C THR A 243 11.25 9.34 4.08
N GLN A 244 12.36 9.11 4.79
CA GLN A 244 12.41 8.11 5.88
C GLN A 244 11.81 8.62 7.19
N ARG A 245 11.70 9.94 7.33
CA ARG A 245 11.21 10.64 8.51
C ARG A 245 10.10 11.59 8.04
N PRO A 246 8.86 11.10 7.95
CA PRO A 246 7.72 11.89 7.47
C PRO A 246 7.60 13.19 8.25
N ALA A 247 7.64 14.31 7.54
CA ALA A 247 7.28 15.61 8.11
C ALA A 247 5.75 15.69 8.24
N GLU A 248 5.23 16.78 8.80
CA GLU A 248 3.79 16.94 9.03
C GLU A 248 2.96 16.75 7.75
N ILE A 249 3.44 17.22 6.59
CA ILE A 249 2.74 17.10 5.31
C ILE A 249 2.61 15.65 4.85
N ASP A 250 3.71 14.89 4.83
CA ASP A 250 3.73 13.47 4.48
C ASP A 250 2.95 12.64 5.49
N ALA A 251 3.21 12.86 6.79
CA ALA A 251 2.58 12.12 7.86
C ALA A 251 1.06 12.32 7.85
N THR A 252 0.59 13.55 7.66
CA THR A 252 -0.85 13.85 7.59
C THR A 252 -1.49 13.29 6.33
N GLY A 253 -0.80 13.37 5.19
CA GLY A 253 -1.28 12.82 3.93
C GLY A 253 -1.46 11.30 4.00
N ALA A 254 -0.48 10.60 4.58
CA ALA A 254 -0.52 9.16 4.82
C ALA A 254 -1.53 8.77 5.92
N ALA A 255 -1.63 9.52 7.02
CA ALA A 255 -2.56 9.23 8.12
C ALA A 255 -4.05 9.33 7.71
N ARG A 256 -4.35 10.04 6.62
CA ARG A 256 -5.70 10.07 6.02
C ARG A 256 -6.06 8.79 5.28
N ARG A 257 -5.11 7.87 5.08
CA ARG A 257 -5.28 6.58 4.42
C ARG A 257 -5.20 5.49 5.47
N PHE A 258 -6.35 4.99 5.88
CA PHE A 258 -6.43 4.04 6.98
C PHE A 258 -7.43 2.93 6.68
N LEU A 259 -7.17 1.78 7.28
CA LEU A 259 -8.11 0.68 7.39
C LEU A 259 -8.64 0.64 8.82
N THR A 260 -9.93 0.32 8.98
CA THR A 260 -10.54 0.24 10.31
C THR A 260 -10.30 -1.15 10.89
N LEU A 261 -9.87 -1.22 12.15
CA LEU A 261 -9.71 -2.51 12.82
C LEU A 261 -11.09 -3.12 13.08
N THR A 262 -11.21 -4.43 12.90
CA THR A 262 -12.39 -5.16 13.37
C THR A 262 -12.45 -5.03 14.88
N THR A 263 -13.62 -4.68 15.39
CA THR A 263 -13.87 -4.83 16.83
C THR A 263 -13.90 -6.32 17.07
N GLU A 264 -12.82 -6.87 17.62
CA GLU A 264 -12.88 -8.22 18.18
C GLU A 264 -14.08 -8.24 19.11
N GLY A 265 -15.03 -9.14 18.82
CA GLY A 265 -16.14 -9.39 19.71
C GLY A 265 -15.55 -9.59 21.10
N LYS A 266 -16.03 -8.80 22.07
CA LYS A 266 -15.92 -9.17 23.48
C LYS A 266 -16.24 -10.66 23.52
N GLY A 267 -15.28 -11.47 23.99
CA GLY A 267 -15.51 -12.87 24.26
C GLY A 267 -16.84 -12.96 25.00
N ILE A 268 -17.79 -13.67 24.40
CA ILE A 268 -18.97 -14.09 25.11
C ILE A 268 -18.43 -14.96 26.24
N GLU A 269 -18.75 -14.57 27.47
CA GLU A 269 -18.38 -15.25 28.72
C GLU A 269 -18.53 -16.77 28.66
#